data_AF-A0A7S0RBZ0-F1
#
_entry.id   AF-A0A7S0RBZ0-F1
#
_cell.length_a   1.000
_cell.length_b   1.000
_cell.length_c   1.000
_cell.angle_alpha   90.00
_cell.angle_beta   90.00
_cell.angle_gamma   90.00
#
_symmetry.space_group_name_H-M   'P 1'
#
loop_
_entity.id
_entity.type
_entity.pdbx_description
1 polymer ?
#
loop_
_entity_poly.entity_id
_entity_poly.type
_entity_poly.pdbx_seq_one_letter_code
_entity_poly.pdbx_strand_id
1 'polypeptide(L)'
;EHYSSAIDVWSVGCILAEMLGRKPLLPGSDYVDQLKLIIKTLGQPPEDDLTFITSSKARAYIRALPPAERVNFRKKFPEADPLAIDLMEKMLEFDPRKRITVTQALKHPWLAQLHDEGAEPSAPGPFEFDFEEAQLNEAAVRELVWEEMKFYHP
;
A
#
# COMPACT_ATOMS: atom_id res chain seq x y z
N GLU A 1 -14.62 -9.10 1.79
CA GLU A 1 -13.72 -7.99 1.40
C GLU A 1 -12.31 -8.37 1.82
N HIS A 2 -11.31 -8.13 0.97
CA HIS A 2 -9.92 -8.52 1.24
C HIS A 2 -9.05 -7.27 1.40
N TYR A 3 -9.41 -6.42 2.36
CA TYR A 3 -8.55 -5.33 2.82
C TYR A 3 -7.50 -5.91 3.76
N SER A 4 -6.22 -5.67 3.47
CA SER A 4 -5.10 -6.12 4.30
C SER A 4 -4.05 -5.03 4.39
N SER A 5 -3.10 -5.17 5.31
CA SER A 5 -1.96 -4.26 5.48
C SER A 5 -1.10 -4.10 4.22
N ALA A 6 -1.24 -4.98 3.23
CA ALA A 6 -0.59 -4.84 1.93
C ALA A 6 -1.01 -3.56 1.18
N ILE A 7 -2.17 -2.96 1.51
CA ILE A 7 -2.60 -1.69 0.94
C ILE A 7 -1.73 -0.55 1.46
N ASP A 8 -1.40 -0.54 2.75
CA ASP A 8 -0.50 0.45 3.34
C ASP A 8 0.91 0.32 2.78
N VAL A 9 1.38 -0.92 2.58
CA VAL A 9 2.69 -1.18 1.95
C VAL A 9 2.79 -0.54 0.55
N TRP A 10 1.72 -0.58 -0.24
CA TRP A 10 1.69 0.09 -1.54
C TRP A 10 1.85 1.61 -1.42
N SER A 11 1.15 2.21 -0.45
CA SER A 11 1.26 3.63 -0.15
C SER A 11 2.68 3.99 0.28
N VAL A 12 3.33 3.18 1.13
CA VAL A 12 4.74 3.35 1.51
C VAL A 12 5.66 3.25 0.29
N GLY A 13 5.42 2.31 -0.62
CA GLY A 13 6.16 2.20 -1.89
C GLY A 13 6.04 3.46 -2.76
N CYS A 14 4.84 4.07 -2.81
CA CYS A 14 4.61 5.32 -3.52
C CYS A 14 5.35 6.50 -2.86
N ILE A 15 5.32 6.58 -1.54
CA ILE A 15 6.05 7.60 -0.76
C ILE A 15 7.56 7.45 -0.97
N LEU A 16 8.09 6.22 -0.91
CA LEU A 16 9.50 5.96 -1.17
C LEU A 16 9.90 6.39 -2.58
N ALA A 17 9.11 6.03 -3.59
CA ALA A 17 9.33 6.49 -4.96
C ALA A 17 9.30 8.02 -5.10
N GLU A 18 8.41 8.68 -4.37
CA GLU A 18 8.31 10.14 -4.33
C GLU A 18 9.51 10.77 -3.63
N MET A 19 10.02 10.21 -2.54
CA MET A 19 11.25 10.67 -1.89
C MET A 19 12.46 10.54 -2.83
N LEU A 20 12.58 9.44 -3.57
CA LEU A 20 13.65 9.23 -4.56
C LEU A 20 13.55 10.19 -5.75
N GLY A 21 12.33 10.46 -6.23
CA GLY A 21 12.08 11.27 -7.43
C GLY A 21 11.78 12.75 -7.19
N ARG A 22 11.54 13.16 -5.93
CA ARG A 22 11.02 14.47 -5.50
C ARG A 22 9.72 14.90 -6.19
N LYS A 23 8.93 13.92 -6.65
CA LYS A 23 7.63 14.12 -7.29
C LYS A 23 6.77 12.87 -7.15
N PRO A 24 5.44 12.98 -7.10
CA PRO A 24 4.57 11.84 -7.00
C PRO A 24 4.81 10.82 -8.12
N LEU A 25 4.85 9.53 -7.78
CA LEU A 25 5.09 8.48 -8.77
C LEU A 25 3.89 8.30 -9.72
N LEU A 26 2.67 8.38 -9.18
CA LEU A 26 1.41 8.09 -9.86
C LEU A 26 0.39 9.23 -9.64
N PRO A 27 0.60 10.41 -10.26
CA PRO A 27 -0.28 11.57 -10.10
C PRO A 27 -1.51 11.48 -11.02
N GLY A 28 -2.41 10.51 -10.77
CA GLY A 28 -3.62 10.34 -11.58
C GLY A 28 -4.67 11.41 -11.31
N SER A 29 -5.31 11.91 -12.38
CA SER A 29 -6.38 12.91 -12.26
C SER A 29 -7.75 12.34 -11.91
N ASP A 30 -7.97 11.07 -12.20
CA ASP A 30 -9.19 10.32 -11.91
C ASP A 30 -8.90 8.81 -11.77
N TYR A 31 -9.92 8.00 -11.46
CA TYR A 31 -9.74 6.56 -11.25
C TYR A 31 -9.23 5.80 -12.49
N VAL A 32 -9.61 6.24 -13.68
CA VAL A 32 -9.21 5.61 -14.95
C VAL A 32 -7.76 5.95 -15.24
N ASP A 33 -7.40 7.22 -15.09
CA ASP A 33 -6.04 7.69 -15.29
C ASP A 33 -5.07 7.08 -14.27
N GLN A 34 -5.47 6.99 -12.99
CA GLN A 34 -4.68 6.33 -11.95
C GLN A 34 -4.35 4.89 -12.33
N LEU A 35 -5.34 4.12 -12.79
CA LEU A 35 -5.14 2.73 -13.22
C LEU A 35 -4.21 2.65 -14.44
N LYS A 36 -4.37 3.53 -15.43
CA LYS A 36 -3.48 3.59 -16.60
C LYS A 36 -2.04 3.90 -16.19
N LEU A 37 -1.83 4.82 -15.26
CA LEU A 37 -0.49 5.17 -14.75
C LEU A 37 0.17 4.01 -14.04
N ILE A 38 -0.61 3.25 -13.24
CA ILE A 38 -0.12 2.04 -12.58
C ILE A 38 0.36 1.02 -13.62
N ILE A 39 -0.47 0.68 -14.61
CA ILE A 39 -0.13 -0.29 -15.66
C ILE A 39 1.04 0.20 -16.51
N LYS A 40 1.09 1.49 -16.85
CA LYS A 40 2.23 2.08 -17.58
C LYS A 40 3.54 2.01 -16.79
N THR A 41 3.46 2.05 -15.46
CA THR A 41 4.64 2.06 -14.58
C THR A 41 5.12 0.64 -14.27
N LEU A 42 4.22 -0.25 -13.87
CA LEU A 42 4.54 -1.63 -13.48
C LEU A 42 4.54 -2.62 -14.64
N GLY A 43 4.03 -2.19 -15.80
CA GLY A 43 3.79 -3.05 -16.95
C GLY A 43 2.44 -3.75 -16.87
N GLN A 44 2.12 -4.50 -17.93
CA GLN A 44 0.91 -5.29 -17.98
C GLN A 44 1.01 -6.47 -17.00
N PRO A 45 0.09 -6.60 -16.02
CA PRO A 45 0.14 -7.67 -15.03
C PRO A 45 -0.11 -9.03 -15.71
N PRO A 46 0.57 -10.10 -15.25
CA PRO A 46 0.25 -11.47 -15.64
C PRO A 46 -1.20 -11.84 -15.32
N GLU A 47 -1.76 -12.83 -16.01
CA GLU A 47 -3.15 -13.27 -15.76
C GLU A 47 -3.35 -13.79 -14.32
N ASP A 48 -2.34 -14.44 -13.75
CA ASP A 48 -2.37 -14.89 -12.35
C ASP A 48 -2.54 -13.72 -11.36
N ASP A 49 -2.03 -12.55 -11.71
CA ASP A 49 -2.07 -11.33 -10.89
C ASP A 49 -3.39 -10.59 -11.05
N LEU A 50 -4.23 -10.97 -12.03
CA LEU A 50 -5.59 -10.45 -12.16
C LEU A 50 -6.61 -11.25 -11.34
N THR A 51 -6.22 -12.40 -10.80
CA THR A 51 -7.14 -13.31 -10.08
C THR A 51 -7.71 -12.71 -8.80
N PHE A 52 -6.99 -11.81 -8.13
CA PHE A 52 -7.49 -11.13 -6.93
C PHE A 52 -8.58 -10.09 -7.23
N ILE A 53 -8.63 -9.57 -8.47
CA ILE A 53 -9.63 -8.60 -8.89
C ILE A 53 -10.93 -9.35 -9.12
N THR A 54 -11.92 -9.22 -8.24
CA THR A 54 -13.20 -9.93 -8.34
C THR A 54 -14.08 -9.40 -9.50
N SER A 55 -13.98 -8.11 -9.82
CA SER A 55 -14.75 -7.45 -10.88
C SER A 55 -14.32 -7.87 -12.28
N SER A 56 -15.23 -8.55 -13.00
CA SER A 56 -15.01 -8.96 -14.40
C SER A 56 -14.82 -7.77 -15.34
N LYS A 57 -15.54 -6.66 -15.10
CA LYS A 57 -15.41 -5.42 -15.87
C LYS A 57 -14.03 -4.79 -15.71
N ALA A 58 -13.50 -4.77 -14.48
CA ALA A 58 -12.16 -4.24 -14.21
C ALA A 58 -11.06 -5.08 -14.89
N ARG A 59 -11.17 -6.42 -14.83
CA ARG A 59 -10.25 -7.32 -15.56
C ARG A 59 -10.30 -7.10 -17.07
N ALA A 60 -11.51 -6.99 -17.65
CA ALA A 60 -11.67 -6.73 -19.08
C ALA A 60 -11.08 -5.38 -19.50
N TYR A 61 -11.25 -4.35 -18.66
CA TYR A 61 -10.66 -3.04 -18.89
C TYR A 61 -9.13 -3.09 -18.91
N ILE A 62 -8.50 -3.72 -17.91
CA ILE A 62 -7.03 -3.86 -17.84
C ILE A 62 -6.50 -4.61 -19.05
N ARG A 63 -7.18 -5.67 -19.51
CA ARG A 63 -6.78 -6.43 -20.72
C ARG A 63 -6.88 -5.61 -22.01
N ALA A 64 -7.81 -4.66 -22.07
CA ALA A 64 -8.01 -3.81 -23.24
C ALA A 64 -7.01 -2.64 -23.32
N LEU A 65 -6.24 -2.38 -22.26
CA LEU A 65 -5.21 -1.36 -22.28
C LEU A 65 -4.05 -1.78 -23.22
N PRO A 66 -3.38 -0.82 -23.86
CA PRO A 66 -2.19 -1.11 -24.66
C PRO A 66 -1.14 -1.85 -23.82
N PRO A 67 -0.43 -2.83 -24.40
CA PRO A 67 0.69 -3.47 -23.71
C PRO A 67 1.70 -2.44 -23.23
N ALA A 68 2.15 -2.60 -21.99
CA ALA A 68 3.15 -1.75 -21.37
C ALA A 68 4.25 -2.60 -20.75
N GLU A 69 5.50 -2.21 -20.99
CA GLU A 69 6.65 -2.80 -20.32
C GLU A 69 6.87 -2.12 -18.96
N ARG A 70 7.34 -2.90 -17.98
CA ARG A 70 7.69 -2.38 -16.66
C ARG A 70 8.78 -1.32 -16.79
N VAL A 71 8.58 -0.17 -16.14
CA VAL A 71 9.57 0.90 -16.12
C VAL A 71 10.83 0.40 -15.42
N ASN A 72 11.99 0.67 -16.01
CA ASN A 72 13.26 0.44 -15.35
C ASN A 72 13.50 1.53 -14.29
N PHE A 73 13.22 1.21 -13.02
CA PHE A 73 13.34 2.16 -11.93
C PHE A 73 14.77 2.62 -11.65
N ARG A 74 15.79 1.80 -11.95
CA ARG A 74 17.20 2.23 -11.88
C ARG A 74 17.53 3.33 -12.89
N LYS A 75 16.93 3.27 -14.08
CA LYS A 75 17.05 4.37 -15.07
C LYS A 75 16.22 5.58 -14.68
N LYS A 76 15.07 5.39 -14.04
CA LYS A 76 14.18 6.47 -13.60
C LYS A 76 14.76 7.25 -12.41
N PHE A 77 15.46 6.55 -11.52
CA PHE A 77 16.10 7.10 -10.32
C PHE A 77 17.60 6.78 -10.33
N PRO A 78 18.39 7.39 -11.24
CA PRO A 78 19.80 7.01 -11.45
C PRO A 78 20.70 7.29 -10.24
N GLU A 79 20.34 8.27 -9.41
CA GLU A 79 21.09 8.66 -8.21
C GLU A 79 20.65 7.91 -6.94
N ALA A 80 19.60 7.09 -7.02
CA ALA A 80 19.09 6.36 -5.88
C ALA A 80 19.92 5.10 -5.58
N ASP A 81 20.03 4.76 -4.29
CA ASP A 81 20.65 3.52 -3.86
C ASP A 81 19.93 2.31 -4.50
N PRO A 82 20.64 1.38 -5.15
CA PRO A 82 20.04 0.19 -5.74
C PRO A 82 19.20 -0.65 -4.77
N LEU A 83 19.54 -0.68 -3.49
CA LEU A 83 18.77 -1.37 -2.44
C LEU A 83 17.49 -0.62 -2.07
N ALA A 84 17.47 0.71 -2.17
CA ALA A 84 16.25 1.49 -1.98
C ALA A 84 15.24 1.18 -3.10
N ILE A 85 15.73 1.14 -4.34
CA ILE A 85 14.92 0.77 -5.51
C ILE A 85 14.39 -0.65 -5.35
N ASP A 86 15.25 -1.59 -4.96
CA ASP A 86 14.88 -2.98 -4.76
C ASP A 86 13.79 -3.15 -3.68
N LEU A 87 13.88 -2.42 -2.55
CA LEU A 87 12.81 -2.41 -1.55
C LEU A 87 11.51 -1.82 -2.10
N MET A 88 11.60 -0.65 -2.75
CA MET A 88 10.46 0.04 -3.36
C MET A 88 9.73 -0.85 -4.37
N GLU A 89 10.46 -1.57 -5.22
CA GLU A 89 9.89 -2.49 -6.20
C GLU A 89 9.14 -3.66 -5.55
N LYS A 90 9.65 -4.20 -4.43
CA LYS A 90 8.94 -5.24 -3.66
C LYS A 90 7.68 -4.72 -2.96
N MET A 91 7.58 -3.43 -2.68
CA MET A 91 6.38 -2.77 -2.16
C MET A 91 5.35 -2.51 -3.27
N LEU A 92 5.83 -2.15 -4.46
CA LEU A 92 5.03 -1.80 -5.64
C LEU A 92 4.70 -3.01 -6.53
N GLU A 93 4.25 -4.10 -5.93
CA GLU A 93 3.72 -5.25 -6.67
C GLU A 93 2.22 -5.08 -6.93
N PHE A 94 1.78 -5.47 -8.15
CA PHE A 94 0.40 -5.29 -8.58
C PHE A 94 -0.57 -6.12 -7.73
N ASP A 95 -0.27 -7.42 -7.59
CA ASP A 95 -1.00 -8.32 -6.70
C ASP A 95 -0.63 -8.03 -5.23
N PRO A 96 -1.58 -7.64 -4.37
CA PRO A 96 -1.31 -7.35 -2.96
C PRO A 96 -0.70 -8.54 -2.20
N ARG A 97 -0.95 -9.78 -2.64
CA ARG A 97 -0.41 -10.99 -2.00
C ARG A 97 1.10 -11.19 -2.23
N LYS A 98 1.65 -10.53 -3.26
CA LYS A 98 3.07 -10.60 -3.62
C LYS A 98 3.90 -9.48 -3.02
N ARG A 99 3.25 -8.46 -2.45
CA ARG A 99 3.95 -7.34 -1.80
C ARG A 99 4.71 -7.85 -0.59
N ILE A 100 5.89 -7.28 -0.38
CA ILE A 100 6.65 -7.49 0.86
C ILE A 100 5.81 -7.07 2.07
N THR A 101 5.83 -7.86 3.14
CA THR A 101 5.20 -7.46 4.40
C THR A 101 6.04 -6.40 5.11
N VAL A 102 5.43 -5.58 5.98
CA VAL A 102 6.17 -4.58 6.77
C VAL A 102 7.31 -5.21 7.57
N THR A 103 7.07 -6.37 8.20
CA THR A 103 8.10 -7.11 8.94
C THR A 103 9.26 -7.56 8.06
N GLN A 104 8.98 -8.00 6.82
CA GLN A 104 10.05 -8.34 5.87
C GLN A 104 10.78 -7.09 5.37
N ALA A 105 10.08 -5.96 5.20
CA ALA A 105 10.65 -4.69 4.77
C ALA A 105 11.64 -4.14 5.82
N LEU A 106 11.30 -4.20 7.12
CA LEU A 106 12.21 -3.80 8.21
C LEU A 106 13.53 -4.60 8.19
N LYS A 107 13.46 -5.89 7.81
CA LYS A 107 14.62 -6.79 7.65
C LYS A 107 15.38 -6.60 6.33
N HIS A 108 14.95 -5.68 5.46
CA HIS A 108 15.57 -5.49 4.16
C HIS A 108 16.99 -4.89 4.29
N PRO A 109 17.96 -5.29 3.44
CA PRO A 109 19.34 -4.79 3.51
C PRO A 109 19.47 -3.26 3.45
N TRP A 110 18.54 -2.58 2.78
CA TRP A 110 18.50 -1.11 2.73
C TRP A 110 18.29 -0.45 4.11
N LEU A 111 17.55 -1.12 5.02
CA LEU A 111 17.26 -0.63 6.36
C LEU A 111 18.16 -1.24 7.43
N ALA A 112 19.17 -2.05 7.05
CA ALA A 112 19.97 -2.82 7.99
C ALA A 112 20.70 -1.99 9.06
N GLN A 113 21.04 -0.73 8.76
CA GLN A 113 21.68 0.17 9.74
C GLN A 113 20.71 0.74 10.78
N LEU A 114 19.40 0.70 10.50
CA LEU A 114 18.34 1.22 11.35
C LEU A 114 17.56 0.11 12.06
N HIS A 115 17.63 -1.12 11.53
CA HIS A 115 16.86 -2.24 12.04
C HIS A 115 17.32 -2.66 13.44
N ASP A 116 16.37 -2.67 14.38
CA ASP A 116 16.56 -3.13 15.75
C ASP A 116 15.28 -3.81 16.23
N GLU A 117 15.30 -5.16 16.30
CA GLU A 117 14.14 -5.94 16.74
C GLU A 117 13.70 -5.58 18.18
N GLY A 118 14.60 -5.07 19.03
CA GLY A 118 14.27 -4.64 20.38
C GLY A 118 13.54 -3.29 20.44
N ALA A 119 13.69 -2.46 19.41
CA ALA A 119 13.05 -1.14 19.28
C ALA A 119 11.84 -1.15 18.32
N GLU A 120 11.47 -2.32 17.78
CA GLU A 120 10.36 -2.52 16.84
C GLU A 120 9.24 -3.40 17.45
N PRO A 121 8.60 -2.99 18.57
CA PRO A 121 7.60 -3.81 19.23
C PRO A 121 6.32 -3.96 18.40
N SER A 122 5.69 -5.13 18.51
CA SER A 122 4.32 -5.33 18.04
C SER A 122 3.31 -4.85 19.08
N ALA A 123 2.13 -4.44 18.61
CA ALA A 123 1.01 -4.15 19.51
C ALA A 123 0.69 -5.39 20.38
N PRO A 124 0.25 -5.21 21.64
CA PRO A 124 -0.01 -6.32 22.57
C PRO A 124 -1.14 -7.26 22.13
N GLY A 125 -2.01 -6.78 21.23
CA GLY A 125 -3.09 -7.55 20.63
C GLY A 125 -3.67 -6.81 19.42
N PRO A 126 -4.58 -7.45 18.66
CA PRO A 126 -5.33 -6.76 17.63
C PRO A 126 -6.19 -5.65 18.26
N PHE A 127 -6.42 -4.59 17.49
CA PHE A 127 -7.45 -3.62 17.82
C PHE A 127 -8.80 -4.18 17.38
N GLU A 128 -9.79 -4.15 18.27
CA GLU A 128 -11.14 -4.65 17.99
C GLU A 128 -11.98 -3.54 17.35
N PHE A 129 -12.66 -3.87 16.25
CA PHE A 129 -13.51 -2.95 15.48
C PHE A 129 -15.01 -3.24 15.70
N ASP A 130 -15.38 -3.73 16.88
CA ASP A 130 -16.75 -4.12 17.25
C ASP A 130 -17.77 -2.98 17.07
N PHE A 131 -17.35 -1.73 17.27
CA PHE A 131 -18.17 -0.54 17.02
C PHE A 131 -18.58 -0.35 15.54
N GLU A 132 -17.86 -0.92 14.57
CA GLU A 132 -18.20 -0.81 13.14
C GLU A 132 -19.39 -1.70 12.76
N GLU A 133 -19.62 -2.78 13.50
CA GLU A 133 -20.78 -3.67 13.31
C GLU A 133 -22.07 -3.07 13.90
N ALA A 134 -21.94 -2.06 14.78
CA ALA A 134 -23.07 -1.41 15.42
C ALA A 134 -23.74 -0.40 14.48
N GLN A 135 -25.07 -0.50 14.34
CA GLN A 135 -25.87 0.56 13.70
C GLN A 135 -26.05 1.73 14.69
N LEU A 136 -25.08 2.62 14.70
CA LEU A 136 -25.06 3.78 15.59
C LEU A 136 -25.70 5.00 14.90
N ASN A 137 -26.56 5.70 15.63
CA ASN A 137 -26.99 7.04 15.24
C ASN A 137 -26.05 8.10 15.84
N GLU A 138 -26.20 9.35 15.39
CA GLU A 138 -25.34 10.46 15.83
C GLU A 138 -25.32 10.64 17.35
N ALA A 139 -26.46 10.47 18.03
CA ALA A 139 -26.54 10.59 19.49
C ALA A 139 -25.76 9.48 20.20
N ALA A 140 -25.83 8.24 19.70
CA ALA A 140 -25.08 7.11 20.23
C ALA A 140 -23.57 7.30 20.03
N VAL A 141 -23.13 7.80 18.86
CA VAL A 141 -21.71 8.11 18.61
C VAL A 141 -21.22 9.19 19.57
N ARG A 142 -22.01 10.26 19.80
CA ARG A 142 -21.65 11.31 20.77
C ARG A 142 -21.47 10.77 22.18
N GLU A 143 -22.36 9.88 22.62
CA GLU A 143 -22.25 9.26 23.93
C GLU A 143 -21.00 8.39 24.04
N LEU A 144 -20.71 7.56 23.02
CA LEU A 144 -19.49 6.72 23.01
C LEU A 144 -18.21 7.57 23.08
N VAL A 145 -18.14 8.65 22.29
CA VAL A 145 -17.00 9.59 22.35
C VAL A 145 -16.90 10.23 23.74
N TRP A 146 -18.02 10.62 24.35
CA TRP A 146 -18.04 11.20 25.69
C TRP A 146 -17.61 10.21 26.78
N GLU A 147 -18.05 8.95 26.72
CA GLU A 147 -17.59 7.90 27.61
C GLU A 147 -16.08 7.69 27.49
N GLU A 148 -15.56 7.68 26.26
CA GLU A 148 -14.13 7.49 26.02
C GLU A 148 -13.30 8.68 26.54
N MET A 149 -13.81 9.91 26.42
CA MET A 149 -13.19 11.07 27.04
C MET A 149 -13.14 10.97 28.57
N LYS A 150 -14.23 10.51 29.21
CA LYS A 150 -14.27 10.30 30.67
C LYS A 150 -13.34 9.18 31.13
N PHE A 151 -13.16 8.13 30.34
CA PHE A 151 -12.23 7.05 30.67
C PHE A 151 -10.78 7.56 30.81
N TYR A 152 -10.33 8.43 29.91
CA TYR A 152 -8.99 9.03 29.97
C TYR A 152 -8.90 10.26 30.89
N HIS A 153 -10.04 10.89 31.21
CA HIS A 153 -10.13 12.09 32.07
C HIS A 153 -11.25 11.93 33.13
N PRO A 154 -11.03 11.10 34.17
CA PRO A 154 -12.04 10.80 35.18
C PRO A 154 -12.36 11.97 36.13
#